data_AF-A0A023G1Q2-F1
#
_entry.id   AF-A0A023G1Q2-F1
#
_cell.length_a   1.000
_cell.length_b   1.000
_cell.length_c   1.000
_cell.angle_alpha   90.00
_cell.angle_beta   90.00
_cell.angle_gamma   90.00
#
_symmetry.space_group_name_H-M   'P 1'
#
loop_
_entity.id
_entity.type
_entity.pdbx_description
1 polymer ?
#
loop_
_entity_poly.entity_id
_entity_poly.type
_entity_poly.pdbx_seq_one_letter_code
_entity_poly.pdbx_strand_id
1 'polypeptide(L)'
;VSGRTEDGILDMLSNSYDRPNADCNETKPSTETPKKKRKDRPDKFIVEVCMVTTIEFTCSFNTTSDLIEYLAIFLNAAALPFHDMTRPKIRLQLNEVVTNVTDQVINKTEDGVDIHKALYSMKALSEKGAFNRCDVAFLLSSEDMYRVINQTIPPIIEKRTMGVAYLAGVCKEYKVSVVEDKPHTYEGVLTCAHELAHLTLPRSCVEVSAAPLYTTAAYPGQNMTRREFCQLMHKGNFTAKPFQKHSKRHKNCQIKCCWKEDDLVWCQEHNMPEGLKCAPGKTCRRGVCARHSWE
;
A
#
# COMPACT_ATOMS: atom_id res chain seq x y z
N VAL A 1 51.13 -28.07 9.58
CA VAL A 1 50.58 -28.03 8.20
C VAL A 1 49.08 -27.82 8.31
N SER A 2 48.57 -26.82 7.58
CA SER A 2 47.15 -26.39 7.46
C SER A 2 46.50 -25.73 8.69
N GLY A 3 46.62 -24.40 8.78
CA GLY A 3 45.67 -23.48 9.43
C GLY A 3 44.96 -22.65 8.33
N ARG A 4 44.04 -21.72 8.57
CA ARG A 4 43.50 -21.03 9.75
C ARG A 4 42.08 -20.56 9.39
N THR A 5 41.35 -20.25 10.47
CA THR A 5 40.14 -19.43 10.62
C THR A 5 40.10 -18.13 9.81
N GLU A 6 38.91 -17.72 9.35
CA GLU A 6 38.58 -16.32 8.99
C GLU A 6 37.21 -15.90 9.55
N ASP A 7 37.23 -14.86 10.38
CA ASP A 7 36.13 -14.00 10.81
C ASP A 7 36.25 -12.65 10.06
N GLY A 8 35.10 -11.98 9.80
CA GLY A 8 34.97 -10.53 9.53
C GLY A 8 34.99 -10.11 8.04
N ILE A 9 33.86 -9.78 7.39
CA ILE A 9 33.05 -8.53 7.43
C ILE A 9 33.75 -7.28 6.84
N LEU A 10 33.10 -6.74 5.79
CA LEU A 10 33.17 -5.37 5.20
C LEU A 10 34.49 -4.94 4.54
N ASP A 11 34.51 -4.82 3.20
CA ASP A 11 34.59 -3.56 2.45
C ASP A 11 34.61 -3.86 0.92
N MET A 12 34.55 -2.83 0.07
CA MET A 12 34.54 -2.83 -1.42
C MET A 12 33.11 -2.84 -1.99
N LEU A 13 32.58 -1.71 -2.46
CA LEU A 13 33.08 -1.04 -3.66
C LEU A 13 33.06 0.51 -3.50
N SER A 14 34.25 1.08 -3.35
CA SER A 14 34.53 2.46 -3.76
C SER A 14 35.77 2.51 -4.65
N ASN A 15 35.66 3.32 -5.70
CA ASN A 15 36.69 3.97 -6.50
C ASN A 15 37.60 3.18 -7.47
N SER A 16 37.31 3.44 -8.75
CA SER A 16 38.19 4.01 -9.80
C SER A 16 39.54 3.36 -10.10
N TYR A 17 39.70 2.95 -11.36
CA TYR A 17 40.99 3.04 -12.05
C TYR A 17 40.81 3.45 -13.52
N ASP A 18 41.66 4.40 -13.90
CA ASP A 18 41.77 5.15 -15.15
C ASP A 18 41.96 4.34 -16.43
N ARG A 19 41.55 4.93 -17.57
CA ARG A 19 42.18 4.74 -18.89
C ARG A 19 42.01 5.98 -19.79
N PRO A 20 42.88 6.15 -20.81
CA PRO A 20 43.56 7.40 -21.12
C PRO A 20 42.84 8.33 -22.11
N ASN A 21 43.34 9.56 -22.12
CA ASN A 21 42.97 10.70 -22.95
C ASN A 21 43.11 10.40 -24.46
N ALA A 22 42.04 10.59 -25.24
CA ALA A 22 42.08 10.58 -26.70
C ALA A 22 41.05 11.54 -27.30
N ASP A 23 41.58 12.69 -27.71
CA ASP A 23 41.27 13.52 -28.87
C ASP A 23 39.81 13.67 -29.34
N CYS A 24 39.25 14.87 -29.11
CA CYS A 24 37.96 15.29 -29.63
C CYS A 24 38.17 16.05 -30.95
N ASN A 25 38.23 15.36 -32.09
CA ASN A 25 37.80 15.89 -33.40
C ASN A 25 37.90 14.84 -34.51
N GLU A 26 36.88 13.99 -34.63
CA GLU A 26 36.53 13.36 -35.92
C GLU A 26 35.02 13.38 -36.12
N THR A 27 34.56 14.25 -37.01
CA THR A 27 33.20 14.24 -37.57
C THR A 27 33.03 12.97 -38.43
N LYS A 28 32.22 12.02 -37.96
CA LYS A 28 31.75 10.90 -38.80
C LYS A 28 30.37 11.20 -39.40
N PRO A 29 30.11 10.80 -40.67
CA PRO A 29 28.89 11.13 -41.38
C PRO A 29 27.65 10.53 -40.71
N SER A 30 26.57 11.30 -40.69
CA SER A 30 25.26 10.90 -40.19
C SER A 30 24.66 9.79 -41.07
N THR A 31 24.80 8.55 -40.63
CA THR A 31 23.89 7.49 -41.06
C THR A 31 22.59 7.69 -40.27
N GLU A 32 21.59 8.32 -40.90
CA GLU A 32 20.25 8.43 -40.33
C GLU A 32 19.68 7.03 -40.10
N THR A 33 19.80 6.57 -38.86
CA THR A 33 18.99 5.45 -38.38
C THR A 33 17.54 5.95 -38.35
N PRO A 34 16.56 5.18 -38.88
CA PRO A 34 15.17 5.56 -38.77
C PRO A 34 14.84 5.78 -37.30
N LYS A 35 14.53 7.02 -36.92
CA LYS A 35 14.05 7.35 -35.57
C LYS A 35 12.80 6.50 -35.36
N LYS A 36 12.92 5.37 -34.66
CA LYS A 36 11.78 4.64 -34.10
C LYS A 36 10.96 5.71 -33.38
N LYS A 37 9.77 6.03 -33.91
CA LYS A 37 8.83 6.93 -33.26
C LYS A 37 8.73 6.46 -31.81
N ARG A 38 9.18 7.27 -30.85
CA ARG A 38 8.95 7.01 -29.43
C ARG A 38 7.43 6.91 -29.32
N LYS A 39 6.88 5.69 -29.21
CA LYS A 39 5.45 5.46 -28.94
C LYS A 39 5.13 6.36 -27.74
N ASP A 40 4.26 7.34 -27.96
CA ASP A 40 4.09 8.44 -27.03
C ASP A 40 3.65 7.89 -25.68
N ARG A 41 4.18 8.44 -24.59
CA ARG A 41 3.77 7.97 -23.26
C ARG A 41 2.37 8.52 -23.02
N PRO A 42 1.42 7.65 -22.64
CA PRO A 42 0.04 8.02 -22.41
C PRO A 42 -0.04 9.07 -21.29
N ASP A 43 -0.91 10.06 -21.48
CA ASP A 43 -1.05 11.17 -20.52
C ASP A 43 -1.77 10.73 -19.24
N LYS A 44 -2.56 9.67 -19.31
CA LYS A 44 -3.28 9.06 -18.19
C LYS A 44 -3.14 7.55 -18.23
N PHE A 45 -2.91 6.95 -17.07
CA PHE A 45 -2.98 5.51 -16.84
C PHE A 45 -4.00 5.22 -15.75
N ILE A 46 -4.98 4.38 -16.06
CA ILE A 46 -5.94 3.86 -15.09
C ILE A 46 -5.41 2.51 -14.67
N VAL A 47 -5.09 2.36 -13.39
CA VAL A 47 -4.70 1.08 -12.80
C VAL A 47 -5.98 0.38 -12.36
N GLU A 48 -6.25 -0.78 -12.96
CA GLU A 48 -7.39 -1.62 -12.62
C GLU A 48 -7.02 -2.53 -11.45
N VAL A 49 -7.77 -2.41 -10.35
CA VAL A 49 -7.40 -3.04 -9.08
C VAL A 49 -8.40 -4.10 -8.69
N CYS A 50 -7.88 -5.29 -8.40
CA CYS A 50 -8.58 -6.37 -7.73
C CYS A 50 -8.29 -6.26 -6.23
N MET A 51 -9.32 -6.10 -5.40
CA MET A 51 -9.17 -6.15 -3.95
C MET A 51 -9.55 -7.54 -3.46
N VAL A 52 -8.67 -8.17 -2.71
CA VAL A 52 -8.83 -9.52 -2.20
C VAL A 52 -8.87 -9.46 -0.68
N THR A 53 -9.88 -10.05 -0.05
CA THR A 53 -10.06 -9.96 1.41
C THR A 53 -10.12 -11.34 2.06
N THR A 54 -9.53 -11.48 3.24
CA THR A 54 -9.67 -12.69 4.06
C THR A 54 -11.11 -12.86 4.55
N ILE A 55 -11.42 -14.02 5.12
CA ILE A 55 -12.72 -14.28 5.75
C ILE A 55 -12.95 -13.29 6.91
N GLU A 56 -11.97 -13.11 7.80
CA GLU A 56 -12.10 -12.20 8.96
C GLU A 56 -12.30 -10.76 8.53
N PHE A 57 -11.54 -10.31 7.52
CA PHE A 57 -11.69 -8.98 6.97
C PHE A 57 -13.10 -8.78 6.40
N THR A 58 -13.59 -9.75 5.62
CA THR A 58 -14.93 -9.70 5.02
C THR A 58 -16.03 -9.70 6.09
N CYS A 59 -15.91 -10.55 7.11
CA CYS A 59 -16.87 -10.69 8.20
C CYS A 59 -16.94 -9.47 9.15
N SER A 60 -16.00 -8.54 9.05
CA SER A 60 -16.04 -7.29 9.82
C SER A 60 -17.03 -6.26 9.26
N PHE A 61 -17.65 -6.53 8.10
CA PHE A 61 -18.65 -5.69 7.45
C PHE A 61 -20.03 -6.36 7.49
N ASN A 62 -21.08 -5.56 7.67
CA ASN A 62 -22.45 -6.07 7.75
C ASN A 62 -22.96 -6.55 6.38
N THR A 63 -22.56 -5.86 5.31
CA THR A 63 -22.97 -6.17 3.95
C THR A 63 -21.78 -6.11 2.99
N THR A 64 -21.91 -6.81 1.85
CA THR A 64 -20.94 -6.69 0.75
C THR A 64 -20.85 -5.26 0.20
N SER A 65 -21.96 -4.50 0.24
CA SER A 65 -21.97 -3.10 -0.20
C SER A 65 -21.07 -2.24 0.69
N ASP A 66 -21.14 -2.42 2.02
CA ASP A 66 -20.30 -1.67 2.97
C ASP A 66 -18.82 -1.97 2.75
N LEU A 67 -18.49 -3.24 2.49
CA LEU A 67 -17.12 -3.65 2.14
C LEU A 67 -16.65 -3.00 0.84
N ILE A 68 -17.45 -3.07 -0.23
CA ILE A 68 -17.09 -2.47 -1.53
C ILE A 68 -16.89 -0.96 -1.39
N GLU A 69 -17.76 -0.28 -0.65
CA GLU A 69 -17.62 1.15 -0.38
C GLU A 69 -16.33 1.45 0.38
N TYR A 70 -16.03 0.70 1.45
CA TYR A 70 -14.78 0.82 2.21
C TYR A 70 -13.55 0.66 1.30
N LEU A 71 -13.50 -0.40 0.48
CA LEU A 71 -12.38 -0.67 -0.42
C LEU A 71 -12.21 0.42 -1.49
N ALA A 72 -13.31 0.99 -1.98
CA ALA A 72 -13.25 2.08 -2.94
C ALA A 72 -12.72 3.38 -2.29
N ILE A 73 -13.16 3.70 -1.08
CA ILE A 73 -12.64 4.84 -0.29
C ILE A 73 -11.15 4.64 0.04
N PHE A 74 -10.76 3.42 0.40
CA PHE A 74 -9.38 3.03 0.63
C PHE A 74 -8.50 3.30 -0.60
N LEU A 75 -8.94 2.89 -1.79
CA LEU A 75 -8.22 3.12 -3.05
C LEU A 75 -8.12 4.61 -3.41
N ASN A 76 -9.16 5.41 -3.19
CA ASN A 76 -9.10 6.86 -3.39
C ASN A 76 -7.99 7.50 -2.55
N ALA A 77 -7.85 7.08 -1.30
CA ALA A 77 -6.81 7.57 -0.41
C ALA A 77 -5.42 7.05 -0.82
N ALA A 78 -5.30 5.77 -1.19
CA ALA A 78 -4.05 5.17 -1.67
C ALA A 78 -3.56 5.79 -2.99
N ALA A 79 -4.46 6.39 -3.78
CA ALA A 79 -4.13 7.09 -5.01
C ALA A 79 -3.45 8.45 -4.79
N LEU A 80 -3.61 9.08 -3.61
CA LEU A 80 -3.17 10.47 -3.38
C LEU A 80 -1.67 10.73 -3.61
N PRO A 81 -0.74 9.86 -3.23
CA PRO A 81 0.68 10.08 -3.51
C PRO A 81 0.99 10.18 -5.01
N PHE A 82 0.15 9.61 -5.86
CA PHE A 82 0.31 9.62 -7.31
C PHE A 82 -0.36 10.82 -8.00
N HIS A 83 -1.13 11.66 -7.28
CA HIS A 83 -1.82 12.81 -7.87
C HIS A 83 -0.89 13.88 -8.43
N ASP A 84 0.33 13.98 -7.90
CA ASP A 84 1.34 14.94 -8.38
C ASP A 84 2.04 14.43 -9.67
N MET A 85 1.80 13.18 -10.08
CA MET A 85 2.36 12.65 -11.32
C MET A 85 1.64 13.25 -12.53
N THR A 86 2.41 13.82 -13.44
CA THR A 86 1.87 14.51 -14.64
C THR A 86 1.96 13.67 -15.91
N ARG A 87 2.93 12.74 -16.01
CA ARG A 87 3.14 11.87 -17.18
C ARG A 87 3.69 10.48 -16.80
N PRO A 88 2.83 9.44 -16.76
CA PRO A 88 1.37 9.50 -16.84
C PRO A 88 0.73 10.06 -15.57
N LYS A 89 -0.45 10.66 -15.68
CA LYS A 89 -1.38 10.83 -14.55
C LYS A 89 -1.92 9.46 -14.15
N ILE A 90 -1.78 9.09 -12.88
CA ILE A 90 -2.27 7.79 -12.38
C ILE A 90 -3.66 7.95 -11.77
N ARG A 91 -4.55 7.01 -12.05
CA ARG A 91 -5.82 6.85 -11.33
C ARG A 91 -6.00 5.38 -10.96
N LEU A 92 -6.41 5.10 -9.73
CA LEU A 92 -6.78 3.74 -9.33
C LEU A 92 -8.27 3.53 -9.57
N GLN A 93 -8.64 2.34 -10.01
CA GLN A 93 -10.02 1.96 -10.28
C GLN A 93 -10.30 0.60 -9.65
N LEU A 94 -11.33 0.51 -8.81
CA LEU A 94 -11.79 -0.78 -8.29
C LEU A 94 -12.50 -1.54 -9.41
N ASN A 95 -11.94 -2.68 -9.82
CA ASN A 95 -12.45 -3.48 -10.94
C ASN A 95 -13.10 -4.79 -10.48
N GLU A 96 -12.60 -5.38 -9.39
CA GLU A 96 -13.12 -6.63 -8.86
C GLU A 96 -12.84 -6.74 -7.35
N VAL A 97 -13.74 -7.40 -6.63
CA VAL A 97 -13.55 -7.75 -5.22
C VAL A 97 -13.69 -9.25 -5.07
N VAL A 98 -12.64 -9.90 -4.57
CA VAL A 98 -12.60 -11.33 -4.26
C VAL A 98 -12.61 -11.48 -2.75
N THR A 99 -13.71 -12.00 -2.20
CA THR A 99 -13.88 -12.11 -0.74
C THR A 99 -13.64 -13.53 -0.24
N ASN A 100 -13.58 -13.67 1.09
CA ASN A 100 -13.54 -14.95 1.79
C ASN A 100 -12.36 -15.84 1.41
N VAL A 101 -11.19 -15.24 1.17
CA VAL A 101 -9.95 -16.00 1.00
C VAL A 101 -9.61 -16.70 2.32
N THR A 102 -9.38 -18.01 2.24
CA THR A 102 -9.21 -18.86 3.43
C THR A 102 -7.83 -18.68 4.07
N ASP A 103 -7.76 -18.98 5.36
CA ASP A 103 -6.53 -18.99 6.16
C ASP A 103 -5.41 -19.82 5.54
N GLN A 104 -5.77 -20.88 4.81
CA GLN A 104 -4.83 -21.73 4.10
C GLN A 104 -4.13 -20.99 2.95
N VAL A 105 -4.85 -20.11 2.24
CA VAL A 105 -4.28 -19.32 1.14
C VAL A 105 -3.31 -18.28 1.67
N ILE A 106 -3.62 -17.65 2.80
CA ILE A 106 -2.76 -16.63 3.42
C ILE A 106 -1.72 -17.24 4.38
N ASN A 107 -1.76 -18.55 4.62
CA ASN A 107 -0.91 -19.27 5.57
C ASN A 107 -0.89 -18.62 6.96
N LYS A 108 -2.08 -18.40 7.51
CA LYS A 108 -2.25 -17.85 8.86
C LYS A 108 -1.80 -18.87 9.90
N THR A 109 -1.06 -18.40 10.89
CA THR A 109 -0.56 -19.16 12.04
C THR A 109 -0.93 -18.43 13.34
N GLU A 110 -0.58 -19.00 14.50
CA GLU A 110 -0.75 -18.32 15.80
C GLU A 110 0.06 -17.01 15.89
N ASP A 111 1.15 -16.89 15.13
CA ASP A 111 1.99 -15.69 15.09
C ASP A 111 1.48 -14.61 14.13
N GLY A 112 0.40 -14.88 13.40
CA GLY A 112 -0.18 -14.00 12.38
C GLY A 112 -0.03 -14.56 10.97
N VAL A 113 0.13 -13.68 9.98
CA VAL A 113 0.26 -14.05 8.56
C VAL A 113 1.72 -14.01 8.11
N ASP A 114 2.22 -15.12 7.57
CA ASP A 114 3.52 -15.18 6.90
C ASP A 114 3.43 -14.47 5.54
N ILE A 115 3.93 -13.23 5.51
CA ILE A 115 3.67 -12.32 4.41
C ILE A 115 4.25 -12.80 3.06
N HIS A 116 5.38 -13.52 3.09
CA HIS A 116 6.01 -14.04 1.88
C HIS A 116 5.26 -15.25 1.33
N LYS A 117 4.73 -16.11 2.21
CA LYS A 117 3.91 -17.24 1.78
C LYS A 117 2.55 -16.78 1.24
N ALA A 118 1.92 -15.80 1.88
CA ALA A 118 0.71 -15.18 1.37
C ALA A 118 0.92 -14.56 -0.03
N LEU A 119 2.04 -13.85 -0.24
CA LEU A 119 2.41 -13.29 -1.54
C LEU A 119 2.60 -14.39 -2.61
N TYR A 120 3.25 -15.50 -2.25
CA TYR A 120 3.45 -16.62 -3.15
C TYR A 120 2.11 -17.28 -3.55
N SER A 121 1.21 -17.49 -2.59
CA SER A 121 -0.14 -18.01 -2.86
C SER A 121 -0.94 -17.08 -3.77
N MET A 122 -0.86 -15.77 -3.54
CA MET A 122 -1.49 -14.76 -4.41
C MET A 122 -0.95 -14.82 -5.83
N LYS A 123 0.36 -14.99 -6.02
CA LYS A 123 0.96 -15.18 -7.35
C LYS A 123 0.43 -16.45 -8.02
N ALA A 124 0.33 -17.55 -7.29
CA ALA A 124 -0.21 -18.81 -7.83
C ALA A 124 -1.69 -18.68 -8.24
N LEU A 125 -2.49 -17.86 -7.55
CA LEU A 125 -3.85 -17.52 -7.96
C LEU A 125 -3.88 -16.66 -9.22
N SER A 126 -2.99 -15.67 -9.29
CA SER A 126 -2.84 -14.80 -10.47
C SER A 126 -2.46 -15.60 -11.72
N GLU A 127 -1.52 -16.54 -11.62
CA GLU A 127 -1.12 -17.46 -12.71
C GLU A 127 -2.28 -18.34 -13.21
N LYS A 128 -3.23 -18.66 -12.34
CA LYS A 128 -4.46 -19.38 -12.69
C LYS A 128 -5.55 -18.48 -13.27
N GLY A 129 -5.28 -17.18 -13.42
CA GLY A 129 -6.19 -16.20 -14.01
C GLY A 129 -7.20 -15.58 -13.05
N ALA A 130 -7.03 -15.75 -11.73
CA ALA A 130 -7.97 -15.22 -10.73
C ALA A 130 -8.14 -13.70 -10.79
N PHE A 131 -7.15 -12.97 -11.34
CA PHE A 131 -7.12 -11.50 -11.38
C PHE A 131 -7.02 -10.97 -12.82
N ASN A 132 -7.56 -11.70 -13.80
CA ASN A 132 -7.45 -11.31 -15.22
C ASN A 132 -8.22 -10.04 -15.59
N ARG A 133 -9.15 -9.59 -14.74
CA ARG A 133 -9.91 -8.34 -14.93
C ARG A 133 -9.22 -7.09 -14.37
N CYS A 134 -7.98 -7.25 -13.89
CA CYS A 134 -7.23 -6.22 -13.20
C CYS A 134 -5.76 -6.21 -13.62
N ASP A 135 -5.16 -5.03 -13.53
CA ASP A 135 -3.73 -4.79 -13.74
C ASP A 135 -2.89 -5.21 -12.53
N VAL A 136 -3.48 -5.14 -11.33
CA VAL A 136 -2.90 -5.51 -10.03
C VAL A 136 -3.94 -6.09 -9.09
N ALA A 137 -3.51 -6.93 -8.14
CA ALA A 137 -4.34 -7.43 -7.06
C ALA A 137 -3.70 -7.22 -5.68
N PHE A 138 -4.47 -6.71 -4.73
CA PHE A 138 -4.05 -6.51 -3.34
C PHE A 138 -4.84 -7.44 -2.42
N LEU A 139 -4.13 -8.25 -1.64
CA LEU A 139 -4.70 -8.96 -0.50
C LEU A 139 -4.67 -8.05 0.73
N LEU A 140 -5.83 -7.77 1.31
CA LEU A 140 -5.97 -7.13 2.61
C LEU A 140 -6.25 -8.16 3.70
N SER A 141 -5.48 -8.09 4.79
CA SER A 141 -5.66 -8.90 5.99
C SER A 141 -5.68 -8.02 7.23
N SER A 142 -6.56 -8.37 8.18
CA SER A 142 -6.63 -7.73 9.51
C SER A 142 -5.70 -8.34 10.54
N GLU A 143 -5.01 -9.42 10.18
CA GLU A 143 -4.03 -10.11 11.03
C GLU A 143 -2.69 -9.39 11.01
N ASP A 144 -2.00 -9.39 12.15
CA ASP A 144 -0.62 -8.93 12.24
C ASP A 144 0.24 -9.76 11.27
N MET A 145 1.12 -9.08 10.54
CA MET A 145 1.99 -9.72 9.56
C MET A 145 3.41 -9.88 10.08
N TYR A 146 4.03 -11.01 9.72
CA TYR A 146 5.42 -11.30 10.02
C TYR A 146 6.16 -11.83 8.80
N ARG A 147 7.49 -11.70 8.84
CA ARG A 147 8.40 -12.38 7.91
C ARG A 147 9.35 -13.29 8.66
N VAL A 148 9.66 -14.42 8.06
CA VAL A 148 10.68 -15.34 8.58
C VAL A 148 12.05 -14.82 8.13
N ILE A 149 12.91 -14.46 9.09
CA ILE A 149 14.29 -14.03 8.82
C ILE A 149 15.20 -15.24 8.63
N ASN A 150 15.02 -16.26 9.47
CA ASN A 150 15.85 -17.46 9.44
C ASN A 150 15.04 -18.71 9.82
N GLN A 151 15.37 -19.83 9.19
CA GLN A 151 14.70 -21.13 9.34
C GLN A 151 15.31 -21.97 10.48
N THR A 152 15.84 -21.33 11.53
CA THR A 152 16.28 -22.02 12.74
C THR A 152 15.09 -22.71 13.44
N ILE A 153 15.36 -23.52 14.47
CA ILE A 153 14.32 -24.15 15.28
C ILE A 153 14.44 -23.62 16.72
N PRO A 154 13.50 -22.77 17.21
CA PRO A 154 12.37 -22.18 16.49
C PRO A 154 12.82 -21.12 15.45
N PRO A 155 11.98 -20.83 14.43
CA PRO A 155 12.29 -19.84 13.40
C PRO A 155 12.36 -18.44 13.99
N ILE A 156 13.30 -17.64 13.50
CA ILE A 156 13.38 -16.22 13.89
C ILE A 156 12.43 -15.45 12.98
N ILE A 157 11.40 -14.88 13.59
CA ILE A 157 10.38 -14.07 12.91
C ILE A 157 10.54 -12.60 13.27
N GLU A 158 10.30 -11.72 12.30
CA GLU A 158 10.12 -10.29 12.54
C GLU A 158 8.65 -9.95 12.39
N LYS A 159 8.07 -9.52 13.51
CA LYS A 159 6.73 -8.92 13.59
C LYS A 159 6.89 -7.42 13.32
N ARG A 160 5.96 -6.80 12.58
CA ARG A 160 5.95 -5.41 12.03
C ARG A 160 6.19 -5.29 10.51
N THR A 161 5.89 -6.33 9.73
CA THR A 161 5.95 -6.21 8.27
C THR A 161 4.55 -5.87 7.75
N MET A 162 4.25 -4.61 7.42
CA MET A 162 2.87 -4.21 7.09
C MET A 162 2.46 -4.49 5.64
N GLY A 163 3.39 -4.79 4.75
CA GLY A 163 3.12 -4.96 3.33
C GLY A 163 4.28 -5.59 2.56
N VAL A 164 3.97 -6.17 1.41
CA VAL A 164 4.95 -6.65 0.43
C VAL A 164 4.35 -6.72 -0.98
N ALA A 165 5.18 -6.49 -1.99
CA ALA A 165 4.86 -6.67 -3.39
C ALA A 165 6.06 -7.19 -4.18
N TYR A 166 5.78 -7.76 -5.35
CA TYR A 166 6.81 -7.96 -6.35
C TYR A 166 7.20 -6.65 -7.03
N LEU A 167 8.44 -6.57 -7.52
CA LEU A 167 8.90 -5.43 -8.30
C LEU A 167 8.42 -5.51 -9.75
N ALA A 168 7.88 -4.41 -10.28
CA ALA A 168 7.48 -4.29 -11.68
C ALA A 168 6.46 -5.34 -12.15
N GLY A 169 5.50 -5.66 -11.28
CA GLY A 169 4.49 -6.69 -11.48
C GLY A 169 3.25 -6.28 -12.26
N VAL A 170 2.97 -4.99 -12.46
CA VAL A 170 1.76 -4.54 -13.15
C VAL A 170 1.60 -5.26 -14.50
N CYS A 171 0.43 -5.87 -14.70
CA CYS A 171 0.03 -6.62 -15.89
C CYS A 171 0.86 -7.86 -16.23
N LYS A 172 1.51 -8.47 -15.23
CA LYS A 172 2.23 -9.75 -15.36
C LYS A 172 1.63 -10.80 -14.42
N GLU A 173 2.10 -12.03 -14.43
CA GLU A 173 1.56 -13.05 -13.52
C GLU A 173 1.83 -12.73 -12.04
N TYR A 174 2.90 -12.00 -11.74
CA TYR A 174 3.27 -11.60 -10.39
C TYR A 174 2.72 -10.22 -9.97
N LYS A 175 1.58 -9.80 -10.57
CA LYS A 175 0.85 -8.54 -10.31
C LYS A 175 0.13 -8.48 -8.95
N VAL A 176 0.79 -8.93 -7.89
CA VAL A 176 0.15 -9.13 -6.59
C VAL A 176 0.92 -8.43 -5.47
N SER A 177 0.17 -8.05 -4.44
CA SER A 177 0.68 -7.49 -3.20
C SER A 177 -0.16 -7.95 -2.02
N VAL A 178 0.44 -7.98 -0.84
CA VAL A 178 -0.20 -8.27 0.44
C VAL A 178 -0.01 -7.06 1.34
N VAL A 179 -1.08 -6.61 2.00
CA VAL A 179 -1.10 -5.39 2.82
C VAL A 179 -1.93 -5.65 4.08
N GLU A 180 -1.36 -5.29 5.23
CA GLU A 180 -2.06 -5.25 6.51
C GLU A 180 -2.98 -4.03 6.55
N ASP A 181 -4.25 -4.25 6.86
CA ASP A 181 -5.22 -3.19 7.10
C ASP A 181 -6.21 -3.63 8.18
N LYS A 182 -6.51 -2.75 9.13
CA LYS A 182 -7.56 -2.99 10.11
C LYS A 182 -8.88 -2.47 9.54
N PRO A 183 -9.92 -3.32 9.43
CA PRO A 183 -11.20 -2.87 8.91
C PRO A 183 -11.72 -1.64 9.61
N HIS A 184 -12.33 -0.74 8.84
CA HIS A 184 -12.87 0.55 9.28
C HIS A 184 -11.83 1.59 9.70
N THR A 185 -10.54 1.28 9.76
CA THR A 185 -9.51 2.24 10.21
C THR A 185 -8.73 2.91 9.09
N TYR A 186 -8.65 2.26 7.92
CA TYR A 186 -7.83 2.68 6.78
C TYR A 186 -6.32 2.77 7.09
N GLU A 187 -5.82 2.03 8.09
CA GLU A 187 -4.40 2.01 8.47
C GLU A 187 -3.48 1.56 7.33
N GLY A 188 -3.96 0.65 6.47
CA GLY A 188 -3.18 0.09 5.37
C GLY A 188 -3.02 1.00 4.15
N VAL A 189 -3.67 2.17 4.12
CA VAL A 189 -3.70 3.05 2.93
C VAL A 189 -2.30 3.45 2.45
N LEU A 190 -1.44 3.90 3.36
CA LEU A 190 -0.09 4.32 3.01
C LEU A 190 0.78 3.14 2.57
N THR A 191 0.60 1.99 3.22
CA THR A 191 1.29 0.76 2.85
C THR A 191 0.86 0.30 1.47
N CYS A 192 -0.43 0.30 1.15
CA CYS A 192 -0.92 -0.01 -0.19
C CYS A 192 -0.32 0.91 -1.26
N ALA A 193 -0.21 2.21 -0.99
CA ALA A 193 0.42 3.14 -1.92
C ALA A 193 1.93 2.83 -2.11
N HIS A 194 2.62 2.47 -1.03
CA HIS A 194 4.02 2.04 -1.06
C HIS A 194 4.20 0.79 -1.92
N GLU A 195 3.41 -0.26 -1.66
CA GLU A 195 3.47 -1.50 -2.41
C GLU A 195 3.05 -1.34 -3.87
N LEU A 196 2.10 -0.45 -4.17
CA LEU A 196 1.76 -0.11 -5.54
C LEU A 196 2.93 0.54 -6.29
N ALA A 197 3.71 1.39 -5.60
CA ALA A 197 4.88 2.02 -6.21
C ALA A 197 5.97 0.99 -6.59
N HIS A 198 6.08 -0.12 -5.86
CA HIS A 198 6.95 -1.25 -6.22
C HIS A 198 6.51 -1.94 -7.51
N LEU A 199 5.21 -2.03 -7.78
CA LEU A 199 4.65 -2.79 -8.90
C LEU A 199 4.90 -2.19 -10.30
N THR A 200 5.60 -1.04 -10.43
CA THR A 200 5.97 -0.24 -11.64
C THR A 200 5.34 -0.59 -13.00
N LEU A 201 4.84 0.44 -13.70
CA LEU A 201 4.06 0.31 -14.94
C LEU A 201 4.89 -0.02 -16.19
N PRO A 202 4.69 -1.19 -16.84
CA PRO A 202 5.25 -1.43 -18.17
C PRO A 202 4.41 -0.76 -19.27
N ARG A 203 5.07 -0.24 -20.31
CA ARG A 203 4.40 0.46 -21.42
C ARG A 203 3.39 -0.41 -22.18
N SER A 204 3.59 -1.72 -22.21
CA SER A 204 2.74 -2.66 -22.94
C SER A 204 1.31 -2.74 -22.39
N CYS A 205 1.06 -2.27 -21.17
CA CYS A 205 -0.24 -2.41 -20.53
C CYS A 205 -1.16 -1.19 -20.65
N VAL A 206 -0.68 -0.06 -21.16
CA VAL A 206 -1.48 1.18 -21.09
C VAL A 206 -2.62 1.25 -22.12
N GLU A 207 -2.67 0.33 -23.07
CA GLU A 207 -3.65 0.38 -24.16
C GLU A 207 -4.93 -0.44 -23.87
N VAL A 208 -5.06 -1.04 -22.67
CA VAL A 208 -6.22 -1.86 -22.26
C VAL A 208 -6.97 -1.19 -21.11
N SER A 209 -8.30 -1.18 -21.17
CA SER A 209 -9.15 -0.65 -20.10
C SER A 209 -10.50 -1.36 -20.00
N ALA A 210 -11.04 -1.43 -18.79
CA ALA A 210 -12.29 -2.03 -18.36
C ALA A 210 -13.08 -1.05 -17.47
N ALA A 211 -14.38 -1.30 -17.35
CA ALA A 211 -15.26 -0.48 -16.53
C ALA A 211 -15.04 -0.75 -15.02
N PRO A 212 -15.21 0.28 -14.16
CA PRO A 212 -15.14 0.10 -12.72
C PRO A 212 -16.28 -0.80 -12.22
N LEU A 213 -16.01 -1.54 -11.13
CA LEU A 213 -17.04 -2.21 -10.33
C LEU A 213 -17.87 -1.18 -9.56
N TYR A 214 -17.21 -0.19 -8.97
CA TYR A 214 -17.81 0.82 -8.12
C TYR A 214 -17.01 2.13 -8.18
N THR A 215 -17.69 3.26 -8.01
CA THR A 215 -17.07 4.59 -8.01
C THR A 215 -17.59 5.43 -6.86
N THR A 216 -16.69 6.13 -6.18
CA THR A 216 -17.02 7.12 -5.14
C THR A 216 -15.99 8.25 -5.18
N ALA A 217 -16.40 9.45 -4.77
CA ALA A 217 -15.48 10.58 -4.52
C ALA A 217 -15.10 10.70 -3.03
N ALA A 218 -15.57 9.78 -2.19
CA ALA A 218 -15.38 9.85 -0.75
C ALA A 218 -13.94 9.49 -0.32
N TYR A 219 -13.54 10.06 0.82
CA TYR A 219 -12.25 9.84 1.49
C TYR A 219 -12.46 9.39 2.95
N PRO A 220 -11.53 8.59 3.52
CA PRO A 220 -11.67 7.91 4.81
C PRO A 220 -12.30 8.72 5.94
N GLY A 221 -11.78 9.93 6.18
CA GLY A 221 -12.16 10.78 7.29
C GLY A 221 -13.41 11.64 7.07
N GLN A 222 -14.04 11.61 5.88
CA GLN A 222 -15.20 12.46 5.59
C GLN A 222 -16.48 11.97 6.30
N ASN A 223 -16.60 10.67 6.55
CA ASN A 223 -17.76 10.06 7.21
C ASN A 223 -17.44 9.54 8.62
N MET A 224 -16.56 10.24 9.35
CA MET A 224 -16.26 9.89 10.74
C MET A 224 -15.87 11.11 11.58
N THR A 225 -16.14 11.03 12.86
CA THR A 225 -15.66 11.96 13.87
C THR A 225 -14.30 11.51 14.41
N ARG A 226 -13.58 12.43 15.07
CA ARG A 226 -12.35 12.09 15.79
C ARG A 226 -12.54 11.06 16.90
N ARG A 227 -13.76 10.95 17.46
CA ARG A 227 -14.07 9.95 18.48
C ARG A 227 -14.25 8.58 17.85
N GLU A 228 -15.08 8.50 16.81
CA GLU A 228 -15.27 7.26 16.05
C GLU A 228 -13.94 6.77 15.49
N PHE A 229 -13.11 7.65 14.91
CA PHE A 229 -11.75 7.29 14.51
C PHE A 229 -10.96 6.62 15.64
N CYS A 230 -10.89 7.23 16.83
CA CYS A 230 -10.20 6.59 17.97
C CYS A 230 -10.82 5.26 18.39
N GLN A 231 -12.14 5.11 18.31
CA GLN A 231 -12.81 3.84 18.64
C GLN A 231 -12.43 2.76 17.62
N LEU A 232 -12.41 3.09 16.33
CA LEU A 232 -12.03 2.17 15.26
C LEU A 232 -10.57 1.73 15.38
N MET A 233 -9.64 2.66 15.61
CA MET A 233 -8.20 2.36 15.82
C MET A 233 -7.93 1.42 17.01
N HIS A 234 -8.88 1.33 17.95
CA HIS A 234 -8.76 0.52 19.16
C HIS A 234 -9.86 -0.56 19.22
N LYS A 235 -10.13 -1.22 18.09
CA LYS A 235 -11.03 -2.39 17.96
C LYS A 235 -12.43 -2.15 18.52
N GLY A 236 -12.97 -0.95 18.31
CA GLY A 236 -14.31 -0.56 18.78
C GLY A 236 -14.39 -0.23 20.28
N ASN A 237 -13.26 -0.06 20.99
CA ASN A 237 -13.30 0.30 22.40
C ASN A 237 -14.03 1.65 22.59
N PHE A 238 -15.25 1.62 23.12
CA PHE A 238 -16.12 2.79 23.22
C PHE A 238 -15.58 3.90 24.14
N THR A 239 -14.61 3.56 25.02
CA THR A 239 -13.92 4.52 25.88
C THR A 239 -12.83 5.30 25.14
N ALA A 240 -12.37 4.79 23.99
CA ALA A 240 -11.35 5.43 23.18
C ALA A 240 -11.84 6.78 22.66
N LYS A 241 -11.05 7.82 22.90
CA LYS A 241 -11.35 9.20 22.51
C LYS A 241 -10.08 10.02 22.36
N PRO A 242 -10.15 11.18 21.68
CA PRO A 242 -9.02 12.10 21.65
C PRO A 242 -8.64 12.55 23.05
N PHE A 243 -7.35 12.50 23.39
CA PHE A 243 -6.82 12.98 24.68
C PHE A 243 -7.24 14.42 24.98
N GLN A 244 -7.23 15.27 23.95
CA GLN A 244 -7.69 16.65 24.03
C GLN A 244 -8.58 16.98 22.84
N LYS A 245 -9.75 17.58 23.11
CA LYS A 245 -10.72 17.97 22.06
C LYS A 245 -10.13 18.96 21.06
N HIS A 246 -9.22 19.85 21.49
CA HIS A 246 -8.62 20.91 20.68
C HIS A 246 -7.09 20.89 20.74
N SER A 247 -6.49 19.71 20.58
CA SER A 247 -5.03 19.56 20.53
C SER A 247 -4.42 20.38 19.40
N LYS A 248 -3.27 21.01 19.66
CA LYS A 248 -2.44 21.63 18.61
C LYS A 248 -1.98 20.60 17.56
N ARG A 249 -1.83 19.33 17.96
CA ARG A 249 -1.46 18.21 17.05
C ARG A 249 -2.46 17.99 15.93
N HIS A 250 -3.76 18.26 16.17
CA HIS A 250 -4.77 18.13 15.12
C HIS A 250 -4.45 19.05 13.92
N LYS A 251 -3.79 20.19 14.14
CA LYS A 251 -3.36 21.09 13.06
C LYS A 251 -2.27 20.50 12.16
N ASN A 252 -1.56 19.48 12.65
CA ASN A 252 -0.59 18.70 11.89
C ASN A 252 -1.18 17.34 11.46
N CYS A 253 -2.51 17.20 11.52
CA CYS A 253 -3.20 15.95 11.20
C CYS A 253 -2.70 14.76 12.01
N GLN A 254 -2.38 15.01 13.29
CA GLN A 254 -2.02 14.00 14.27
C GLN A 254 -3.01 14.01 15.42
N ILE A 255 -3.36 12.83 15.92
CA ILE A 255 -4.30 12.65 17.02
C ILE A 255 -3.75 11.66 18.03
N LYS A 256 -3.86 12.00 19.32
CA LYS A 256 -3.57 11.08 20.43
C LYS A 256 -4.88 10.51 20.93
N CYS A 257 -5.12 9.22 20.69
CA CYS A 257 -6.27 8.50 21.19
C CYS A 257 -5.92 7.87 22.53
N CYS A 258 -6.78 8.03 23.52
CA CYS A 258 -6.64 7.38 24.81
C CYS A 258 -7.89 6.57 25.13
N TRP A 259 -7.70 5.39 25.70
CA TRP A 259 -8.75 4.48 26.13
C TRP A 259 -8.48 4.02 27.56
N LYS A 260 -9.51 3.45 28.18
CA LYS A 260 -9.39 2.80 29.48
C LYS A 260 -9.36 1.30 29.29
N GLU A 261 -8.48 0.66 30.04
CA GLU A 261 -8.38 -0.77 30.17
C GLU A 261 -8.13 -1.04 31.65
N ASP A 262 -9.10 -1.72 32.28
CA ASP A 262 -9.26 -1.77 33.72
C ASP A 262 -9.28 -0.35 34.34
N ASP A 263 -8.37 -0.06 35.28
CA ASP A 263 -8.19 1.24 35.91
C ASP A 263 -7.07 2.08 35.31
N LEU A 264 -6.42 1.58 34.25
CA LEU A 264 -5.32 2.28 33.58
C LEU A 264 -5.79 3.03 32.34
N VAL A 265 -5.17 4.17 32.10
CA VAL A 265 -5.38 4.97 30.89
C VAL A 265 -4.21 4.75 29.95
N TRP A 266 -4.50 4.15 28.81
CA TRP A 266 -3.55 3.94 27.73
C TRP A 266 -3.76 4.98 26.66
N CYS A 267 -2.69 5.33 25.95
CA CYS A 267 -2.76 6.28 24.86
C CYS A 267 -1.80 5.93 23.73
N GLN A 268 -2.24 6.16 22.50
CA GLN A 268 -1.45 5.97 21.28
C GLN A 268 -1.64 7.16 20.35
N GLU A 269 -0.59 7.50 19.61
CA GLU A 269 -0.64 8.55 18.58
C GLU A 269 -0.88 7.92 17.21
N HIS A 270 -1.71 8.58 16.41
CA HIS A 270 -2.15 8.13 15.09
C HIS A 270 -2.16 9.32 14.11
N ASN A 271 -1.95 9.01 12.83
CA ASN A 271 -2.21 9.97 11.75
C ASN A 271 -3.72 10.10 11.55
N MET A 272 -4.20 11.33 11.39
CA MET A 272 -5.60 11.60 11.09
C MET A 272 -5.86 11.30 9.61
N PRO A 273 -6.88 10.50 9.27
CA PRO A 273 -7.20 10.17 7.89
C PRO A 273 -7.61 11.39 7.05
N GLU A 274 -7.47 11.22 5.74
CA GLU A 274 -7.87 12.19 4.72
C GLU A 274 -9.35 12.56 4.85
N GLY A 275 -9.67 13.84 4.93
CA GLY A 275 -11.05 14.32 5.14
C GLY A 275 -11.42 14.50 6.61
N LEU A 276 -10.65 13.97 7.56
CA LEU A 276 -11.00 14.07 8.97
C LEU A 276 -10.90 15.52 9.46
N LYS A 277 -11.92 15.97 10.18
CA LYS A 277 -12.00 17.34 10.70
C LYS A 277 -10.91 17.64 11.72
N CYS A 278 -9.94 18.46 11.32
CA CYS A 278 -8.81 18.90 12.15
C CYS A 278 -9.07 20.20 12.93
N ALA A 279 -9.90 21.09 12.38
CA ALA A 279 -10.32 22.34 13.02
C ALA A 279 -11.70 22.78 12.50
N PRO A 280 -12.34 23.82 13.07
CA PRO A 280 -13.58 24.36 12.53
C PRO A 280 -13.43 24.72 11.04
N GLY A 281 -14.24 24.09 10.18
CA GLY A 281 -14.20 24.26 8.73
C GLY A 281 -12.91 23.79 8.04
N LYS A 282 -12.04 23.02 8.69
CA LYS A 282 -10.80 22.48 8.10
C LYS A 282 -10.74 20.96 8.22
N THR A 283 -10.17 20.31 7.23
CA THR A 283 -9.96 18.86 7.18
C THR A 283 -8.49 18.53 6.94
N CYS A 284 -8.11 17.29 7.20
CA CYS A 284 -6.79 16.77 6.88
C CYS A 284 -6.71 16.37 5.42
N ARG A 285 -5.66 16.83 4.73
CA ARG A 285 -5.29 16.32 3.41
C ARG A 285 -3.78 16.27 3.28
N ARG A 286 -3.21 15.09 2.99
CA ARG A 286 -1.76 14.88 2.87
C ARG A 286 -0.98 15.46 4.06
N GLY A 287 -1.48 15.23 5.28
CA GLY A 287 -0.88 15.73 6.52
C GLY A 287 -1.09 17.24 6.81
N VAL A 288 -1.79 17.98 5.96
CA VAL A 288 -2.03 19.43 6.12
C VAL A 288 -3.47 19.70 6.57
N CYS A 289 -3.62 20.45 7.66
CA CYS A 289 -4.93 20.93 8.14
C CYS A 289 -5.30 22.28 7.48
N ALA A 290 -6.17 22.25 6.47
CA ALA A 290 -6.61 23.45 5.76
C ALA A 290 -8.08 23.33 5.29
N ARG A 291 -8.56 24.38 4.61
CA ARG A 291 -9.81 24.33 3.83
C ARG A 291 -9.45 23.69 2.50
N HIS A 292 -9.81 22.41 2.33
CA HIS A 292 -9.53 21.66 1.11
C HIS A 292 -10.79 21.53 0.27
N SER A 293 -10.65 21.60 -1.06
CA SER A 293 -11.65 21.09 -1.99
C SER A 293 -11.42 19.60 -2.20
N TRP A 294 -12.50 18.82 -2.10
CA TRP A 294 -12.51 17.35 -2.27
C TRP A 294 -13.16 16.93 -3.59
N GLU A 295 -13.26 17.87 -4.54
CA GLU A 295 -13.66 17.63 -5.93
C GLU A 295 -12.59 16.85 -6.72
#